data_AF-A0A9E5ACS6-F1
#
_entry.id   AF-A0A9E5ACS6-F1
#
_cell.length_a   1.000
_cell.length_b   1.000
_cell.length_c   1.000
_cell.angle_alpha   90.00
_cell.angle_beta   90.00
_cell.angle_gamma   90.00
#
_symmetry.space_group_name_H-M   'P 1'
#
loop_
_entity.id
_entity.type
_entity.pdbx_description
1 polymer ?
#
loop_
_entity_poly.entity_id
_entity_poly.type
_entity_poly.pdbx_seq_one_letter_code
_entity_poly.pdbx_strand_id
1 'polypeptide(L)'
;MANVCYLEGERLRSAEARRDLLRERGLTAPRTAEEAIDLIALAVEVFAPDEGFRGRLIQHSGSELRIVNRECPTYSLVEAQNWHGVTACASWHRRRGWFDALGVAASDSVLFERKWGDPACVCLLRVEAVGALR
;
A
#
# COMPACT_ATOMS: atom_id res chain seq x y z
N MET A 1 -0.23 13.48 -18.53
CA MET A 1 0.96 13.96 -17.78
C MET A 1 0.67 14.22 -16.31
N ALA A 2 -0.28 15.09 -15.94
CA ALA A 2 -0.56 15.43 -14.53
C ALA A 2 -0.84 14.21 -13.61
N ASN A 3 -1.67 13.26 -14.06
CA ASN A 3 -1.96 12.04 -13.29
C ASN A 3 -0.71 11.19 -13.03
N VAL A 4 0.15 11.01 -14.04
CA VAL A 4 1.41 10.25 -13.88
C VAL A 4 2.33 10.94 -12.88
N CYS A 5 2.49 12.26 -12.96
CA CYS A 5 3.31 13.02 -12.02
C CYS A 5 2.78 12.94 -10.59
N TYR A 6 1.46 13.02 -10.41
CA TYR A 6 0.83 12.88 -9.11
C TYR A 6 1.08 11.49 -8.50
N LEU A 7 0.81 10.44 -9.29
CA LEU A 7 0.97 9.05 -8.85
C LEU A 7 2.44 8.69 -8.54
N GLU A 8 3.39 9.20 -9.32
CA GLU A 8 4.81 9.05 -9.02
C GLU A 8 5.22 9.84 -7.78
N GLY A 9 4.69 11.05 -7.59
CA GLY A 9 4.88 11.82 -6.37
C GLY A 9 4.37 11.09 -5.11
N GLU A 10 3.21 10.44 -5.19
CA GLU A 10 2.66 9.62 -4.10
C GLU A 10 3.54 8.40 -3.77
N ARG A 11 4.09 7.77 -4.81
CA ARG A 11 5.06 6.67 -4.67
C ARG A 11 6.32 7.11 -3.94
N LEU A 12 6.95 8.20 -4.40
CA LEU A 12 8.18 8.73 -3.81
C LEU A 12 7.98 9.18 -2.35
N ARG A 13 6.91 9.95 -2.07
CA ARG A 13 6.56 10.37 -0.70
C ARG A 13 6.38 9.19 0.24
N SER A 14 5.71 8.14 -0.23
CA SER A 14 5.46 6.95 0.59
C SER A 14 6.72 6.11 0.80
N ALA A 15 7.60 6.05 -0.20
CA ALA A 15 8.91 5.42 -0.05
C ALA A 15 9.77 6.12 1.02
N GLU A 16 9.78 7.45 1.01
CA GLU A 16 10.48 8.26 2.01
C GLU A 16 9.90 8.06 3.42
N ALA A 17 8.59 8.27 3.58
CA ALA A 17 7.90 8.06 4.86
C ALA A 17 8.12 6.64 5.40
N ARG A 18 8.19 5.64 4.51
CA ARG A 18 8.48 4.26 4.91
C ARG A 18 9.92 4.10 5.41
N ARG A 19 10.91 4.69 4.74
CA ARG A 19 12.31 4.64 5.19
C ARG A 19 12.49 5.32 6.55
N ASP A 20 11.78 6.42 6.78
CA ASP A 20 11.81 7.11 8.08
C ASP A 20 11.18 6.26 9.18
N LEU A 21 10.01 5.64 8.93
CA LEU A 21 9.40 4.70 9.88
C LEU A 21 10.34 3.55 10.24
N LEU A 22 11.03 2.94 9.26
CA LEU A 22 12.00 1.89 9.52
C LEU A 22 13.16 2.39 10.39
N ARG A 23 13.69 3.58 10.08
CA ARG A 23 14.79 4.21 10.83
C ARG A 23 14.40 4.49 12.28
N GLU A 24 13.24 5.10 12.51
CA GLU A 24 12.74 5.43 13.85
C GLU A 24 12.48 4.18 14.70
N ARG A 25 12.04 3.09 14.07
CA ARG A 25 11.79 1.80 14.74
C ARG A 25 13.04 0.92 14.86
N GLY A 26 14.19 1.37 14.36
CA GLY A 26 15.42 0.57 14.32
C GLY A 26 15.29 -0.70 13.47
N LEU A 27 14.35 -0.73 12.52
CA LEU A 27 14.06 -1.86 11.66
C LEU A 27 14.93 -1.81 10.41
N THR A 28 15.38 -2.98 9.96
CA THR A 28 16.19 -3.11 8.74
C THR A 28 15.36 -3.65 7.58
N ALA A 29 15.95 -3.70 6.39
CA ALA A 29 15.31 -4.32 5.23
C ALA A 29 14.98 -5.80 5.55
N PRO A 30 13.81 -6.29 5.10
CA PRO A 30 13.43 -7.68 5.31
C PRO A 30 14.43 -8.61 4.64
N ARG A 31 14.55 -9.83 5.18
CA ARG A 31 15.36 -10.93 4.64
C ARG A 31 14.50 -12.06 4.11
N THR A 32 13.26 -12.16 4.59
CA THR A 32 12.29 -13.16 4.19
C THR A 32 11.01 -12.51 3.69
N ALA A 33 10.23 -13.25 2.90
CA ALA A 33 8.92 -12.77 2.45
C ALA A 33 7.97 -12.51 3.64
N GLU A 34 8.12 -13.27 4.72
CA GLU A 34 7.30 -13.14 5.93
C GLU A 34 7.62 -11.84 6.66
N GLU A 35 8.91 -11.56 6.89
CA GLU A 35 9.35 -10.27 7.43
C GLU A 35 8.88 -9.11 6.54
N ALA A 36 8.91 -9.27 5.22
CA ALA A 36 8.41 -8.25 4.31
C ALA A 36 6.89 -8.02 4.48
N ILE A 37 6.11 -9.09 4.62
CA ILE A 37 4.66 -9.01 4.88
C ILE A 37 4.37 -8.33 6.21
N ASP A 38 5.07 -8.70 7.29
CA ASP A 38 4.90 -8.10 8.62
C ASP A 38 5.22 -6.61 8.57
N LEU A 39 6.31 -6.25 7.89
CA LEU A 39 6.71 -4.87 7.68
C LEU A 39 5.65 -4.09 6.87
N ILE A 40 5.10 -4.68 5.82
CA ILE A 40 4.02 -4.06 5.03
C ILE A 40 2.74 -3.91 5.85
N ALA A 41 2.36 -4.91 6.64
CA ALA A 41 1.19 -4.87 7.51
C ALA A 41 1.32 -3.71 8.52
N LEU A 42 2.49 -3.57 9.16
CA LEU A 42 2.81 -2.43 10.03
C LEU A 42 2.68 -1.10 9.28
N ALA A 43 3.09 -1.03 8.00
CA ALA A 43 2.93 0.19 7.20
C ALA A 43 1.45 0.55 7.04
N VAL A 44 0.59 -0.44 6.75
CA VAL A 44 -0.85 -0.22 6.61
C VAL A 44 -1.44 0.27 7.93
N GLU A 45 -1.09 -0.34 9.05
CA GLU A 45 -1.59 0.09 10.37
C GLU A 45 -1.18 1.53 10.73
N VAL A 46 0.06 1.92 10.41
CA VAL A 46 0.58 3.27 10.70
C VAL A 46 -0.01 4.32 9.76
N PHE A 47 -0.04 4.07 8.45
CA PHE A 47 -0.44 5.06 7.45
C PHE A 47 -1.93 5.02 7.11
N ALA A 48 -2.65 3.98 7.54
CA ALA A 48 -4.06 3.78 7.35
C ALA A 48 -4.66 3.07 8.58
N PRO A 49 -4.69 3.74 9.75
CA PRO A 49 -5.17 3.15 10.99
C PRO A 49 -6.67 2.81 10.90
N ASP A 50 -7.16 1.94 11.79
CA ASP A 50 -8.54 1.46 11.81
C ASP A 50 -9.60 2.58 11.79
N GLU A 51 -9.31 3.72 12.43
CA GLU A 51 -10.19 4.90 12.40
C GLU A 51 -10.33 5.53 11.01
N GLY A 52 -9.29 5.46 10.18
CA GLY A 52 -9.24 6.06 8.84
C GLY A 52 -9.41 5.08 7.68
N PHE A 53 -9.19 3.79 7.90
CA PHE A 53 -9.23 2.73 6.88
C PHE A 53 -10.40 1.77 7.05
N ARG A 54 -10.94 1.70 8.29
CA ARG A 54 -12.01 0.79 8.73
C ARG A 54 -11.88 -0.61 8.13
N GLY A 55 -10.64 -1.08 8.04
CA GLY A 55 -10.27 -2.25 7.26
C GLY A 55 -9.99 -3.47 8.11
N ARG A 56 -9.49 -4.52 7.46
CA ARG A 56 -8.90 -5.69 8.12
C ARG A 56 -7.73 -6.18 7.29
N LEU A 57 -6.65 -6.49 7.99
CA LEU A 57 -5.50 -7.23 7.44
C LEU A 57 -5.69 -8.72 7.72
N ILE A 58 -5.48 -9.56 6.72
CA ILE A 58 -5.56 -11.01 6.81
C ILE A 58 -4.33 -11.58 6.14
N GLN A 59 -3.40 -12.11 6.93
CA GLN A 59 -2.25 -12.83 6.43
C GLN A 59 -2.68 -14.25 6.06
N HIS A 60 -2.58 -14.61 4.78
CA HIS A 60 -3.02 -15.92 4.28
C HIS A 60 -1.88 -16.94 4.29
N SER A 61 -0.64 -16.49 4.07
CA SER A 61 0.58 -17.28 4.09
C SER A 61 1.77 -16.37 4.41
N GLY A 62 2.96 -16.94 4.63
CA GLY A 62 4.18 -16.18 4.90
C GLY A 62 4.63 -15.24 3.77
N SER A 63 3.91 -15.15 2.64
CA SER A 63 4.22 -14.20 1.56
C SER A 63 3.00 -13.45 1.04
N GLU A 64 1.83 -13.57 1.69
CA GLU A 64 0.58 -13.00 1.21
C GLU A 64 -0.18 -12.23 2.29
N LEU A 65 -0.57 -11.01 1.93
CA LEU A 65 -1.38 -10.13 2.75
C LEU A 65 -2.64 -9.73 2.00
N ARG A 66 -3.79 -10.14 2.52
CA ARG A 66 -5.08 -9.64 2.06
C ARG A 66 -5.47 -8.43 2.90
N ILE A 67 -5.84 -7.37 2.19
CA ILE A 67 -6.23 -6.10 2.77
C ILE A 67 -7.69 -5.87 2.37
N VAL A 68 -8.56 -5.82 3.37
CA VAL A 68 -10.00 -5.56 3.19
C VAL A 68 -10.28 -4.14 3.65
N ASN A 69 -10.60 -3.25 2.72
CA ASN A 69 -10.87 -1.84 2.99
C ASN A 69 -12.38 -1.67 2.97
N ARG A 70 -12.95 -1.12 4.03
CA ARG A 70 -14.36 -0.69 4.02
C ARG A 70 -14.48 0.78 3.66
N GLU A 71 -13.46 1.57 3.98
CA GLU A 71 -13.40 2.98 3.68
C GLU A 71 -11.97 3.38 3.34
N CYS A 72 -11.68 3.63 2.06
CA CYS A 72 -10.36 4.06 1.62
C CYS A 72 -10.21 5.58 1.78
N PRO A 73 -9.33 6.09 2.66
CA PRO A 73 -9.18 7.53 2.89
C PRO A 73 -8.58 8.24 1.67
N THR A 74 -7.76 7.53 0.89
CA THR A 74 -7.23 8.05 -0.38
C THR A 74 -8.34 8.23 -1.41
N TYR A 75 -9.29 7.31 -1.46
CA TYR A 75 -10.47 7.44 -2.32
C TYR A 75 -11.30 8.65 -1.89
N SER A 76 -11.64 8.77 -0.60
CA SER A 76 -12.41 9.91 -0.07
C SER A 76 -11.73 11.26 -0.33
N LEU A 77 -10.41 11.32 -0.22
CA LEU A 77 -9.63 12.53 -0.52
C LEU A 77 -9.69 12.93 -2.00
N VAL A 78 -9.60 11.96 -2.91
CA VAL A 78 -9.66 12.19 -4.36
C VAL A 78 -11.07 12.62 -4.79
N GLU A 79 -12.10 11.96 -4.25
CA GLU A 79 -13.50 12.34 -4.48
C GLU A 79 -13.82 13.74 -3.94
N ALA A 80 -13.32 14.11 -2.75
CA ALA A 80 -13.50 15.45 -2.19
C ALA A 80 -12.89 16.57 -3.06
N GLN A 81 -11.93 16.23 -3.93
CA GLN A 81 -11.31 17.16 -4.87
C GLN A 81 -12.00 17.16 -6.25
N ASN A 82 -13.13 16.45 -6.40
CA ASN A 82 -13.84 16.22 -7.67
C ASN A 82 -12.93 15.65 -8.77
N TRP A 83 -11.92 14.88 -8.38
CA TRP A 83 -10.97 14.30 -9.32
C TRP A 83 -11.45 12.92 -9.77
N HIS A 84 -12.35 12.91 -10.75
CA HIS A 84 -12.91 11.68 -11.31
C HIS A 84 -12.01 11.09 -12.41
N GLY A 85 -12.07 9.75 -12.58
CA GLY A 85 -11.38 9.05 -13.67
C GLY A 85 -9.96 8.55 -13.35
N VAL A 86 -9.54 8.57 -12.08
CA VAL A 86 -8.28 7.95 -11.65
C VAL A 86 -8.47 6.42 -11.62
N THR A 87 -8.14 5.75 -12.72
CA THR A 87 -8.27 4.29 -12.90
C THR A 87 -7.35 3.45 -12.01
N ALA A 88 -6.45 4.07 -11.23
CA ALA A 88 -5.61 3.42 -10.24
C ALA A 88 -5.59 4.27 -8.97
N CYS A 89 -6.15 3.74 -7.87
CA CYS A 89 -6.16 4.43 -6.59
C CYS A 89 -4.72 4.79 -6.17
N ALA A 90 -4.48 6.03 -5.74
CA ALA A 90 -3.16 6.45 -5.27
C ALA A 90 -2.62 5.57 -4.13
N SER A 91 -3.49 4.87 -3.37
CA SER A 91 -3.06 3.87 -2.39
C SER A 91 -2.18 2.78 -3.01
N TRP A 92 -2.38 2.39 -4.26
CA TRP A 92 -1.53 1.40 -4.94
C TRP A 92 -0.13 1.96 -5.17
N HIS A 93 -0.03 3.20 -5.62
CA HIS A 93 1.26 3.87 -5.82
C HIS A 93 1.99 4.10 -4.49
N ARG A 94 1.26 4.43 -3.42
CA ARG A 94 1.83 4.49 -2.07
C ARG A 94 2.43 3.15 -1.64
N ARG A 95 1.70 2.05 -1.85
CA ARG A 95 2.18 0.69 -1.54
C ARG A 95 3.39 0.30 -2.40
N ARG A 96 3.43 0.69 -3.68
CA ARG A 96 4.63 0.55 -4.52
C ARG A 96 5.84 1.26 -3.93
N GLY A 97 5.66 2.47 -3.39
CA GLY A 97 6.71 3.18 -2.68
C GLY A 97 7.24 2.42 -1.46
N TRP A 98 6.36 1.72 -0.73
CA TRP A 98 6.79 0.86 0.38
C TRP A 98 7.62 -0.33 -0.11
N PHE A 99 7.26 -0.93 -1.24
CA PHE A 99 8.02 -2.05 -1.81
C PHE A 99 9.43 -1.61 -2.22
N ASP A 100 9.53 -0.43 -2.84
CA ASP A 100 10.82 0.17 -3.18
C ASP A 100 11.68 0.46 -1.94
N ALA A 101 11.06 0.99 -0.89
CA ALA A 101 11.74 1.28 0.37
C ALA A 101 12.25 0.01 1.07
N LEU A 102 11.52 -1.11 0.91
CA LEU A 102 11.87 -2.41 1.48
C LEU A 102 12.80 -3.24 0.57
N GLY A 103 12.98 -2.84 -0.70
CA GLY A 103 13.77 -3.61 -1.65
C GLY A 103 13.11 -4.94 -2.05
N VAL A 104 11.78 -4.99 -2.10
CA VAL A 104 11.01 -6.22 -2.37
C VAL A 104 10.33 -6.18 -3.73
N ALA A 105 10.34 -7.31 -4.43
CA ALA A 105 9.47 -7.53 -5.58
C ALA A 105 8.14 -8.08 -5.07
N ALA A 106 7.05 -7.37 -5.37
CA ALA A 106 5.71 -7.75 -4.94
C ALA A 106 4.67 -7.41 -6.01
N SER A 107 3.60 -8.19 -6.05
CA SER A 107 2.37 -7.89 -6.78
C SER A 107 1.29 -7.38 -5.83
N ASP A 108 0.44 -6.49 -6.35
CA ASP A 108 -0.68 -5.89 -5.63
C ASP A 108 -1.87 -5.87 -6.59
N SER A 109 -2.88 -6.68 -6.31
CA SER A 109 -4.03 -6.91 -7.17
C SER A 109 -5.32 -6.63 -6.42
N VAL A 110 -6.25 -5.90 -7.03
CA VAL A 110 -7.61 -5.79 -6.50
C VAL A 110 -8.42 -7.03 -6.88
N LEU A 111 -8.92 -7.71 -5.85
CA LEU A 111 -9.77 -8.89 -5.99
C LEU A 111 -11.25 -8.49 -6.14
N PHE A 112 -11.65 -7.40 -5.49
CA PHE A 112 -13.02 -6.92 -5.49
C PHE A 112 -13.07 -5.42 -5.25
N GLU A 113 -13.85 -4.72 -6.07
CA GLU A 113 -14.25 -3.33 -5.86
C GLU A 113 -15.78 -3.26 -5.84
N ARG A 114 -16.34 -2.56 -4.85
CA ARG A 114 -17.78 -2.58 -4.62
C ARG A 114 -18.48 -1.51 -5.46
N LYS A 115 -18.33 -1.56 -6.79
CA LYS A 115 -18.83 -0.57 -7.78
C LYS A 115 -17.99 0.73 -7.83
N TRP A 116 -17.86 1.30 -9.03
CA TRP A 116 -17.34 2.66 -9.21
C TRP A 116 -18.15 3.63 -8.35
N GLY A 117 -17.48 4.36 -7.45
CA GLY A 117 -18.17 5.22 -6.47
C GLY A 117 -18.02 4.78 -5.01
N ASP A 118 -17.56 3.55 -4.73
CA ASP A 118 -17.50 3.00 -3.38
C ASP A 118 -16.06 2.98 -2.82
N PRO A 119 -15.80 3.52 -1.62
CA PRO A 119 -14.48 3.52 -1.00
C PRO A 119 -14.02 2.12 -0.54
N ALA A 120 -14.89 1.09 -0.60
CA ALA A 120 -14.56 -0.27 -0.20
C ALA A 120 -13.87 -1.07 -1.33
N CYS A 121 -12.74 -1.68 -1.00
CA CYS A 121 -12.03 -2.59 -1.91
C CYS A 121 -11.33 -3.71 -1.16
N VAL A 122 -11.08 -4.82 -1.84
CA VAL A 122 -10.26 -5.92 -1.34
C VAL A 122 -9.07 -6.05 -2.27
N CYS A 123 -7.86 -5.96 -1.72
CA CYS A 123 -6.65 -6.26 -2.47
C CYS A 123 -5.88 -7.42 -1.84
N LEU A 124 -5.17 -8.14 -2.71
CA LEU A 124 -4.22 -9.18 -2.36
C LEU A 124 -2.84 -8.69 -2.77
N LEU A 125 -1.96 -8.66 -1.78
CA LEU A 125 -0.56 -8.40 -1.95
C LEU A 125 0.19 -9.72 -1.83
N ARG A 126 1.13 -9.95 -2.75
CA ARG A 126 2.03 -11.10 -2.69
C ARG A 126 3.48 -10.63 -2.84
N VAL A 127 4.33 -11.00 -1.88
CA VAL A 127 5.78 -10.81 -1.98
C VAL A 127 6.36 -11.97 -2.78
N GLU A 128 7.02 -11.64 -3.89
CA GLU A 128 7.59 -12.61 -4.84
C GLU A 128 9.08 -12.84 -4.57
N ALA A 129 9.80 -11.79 -4.16
CA ALA A 129 11.20 -11.87 -3.79
C ALA A 129 11.62 -10.72 -2.86
N VAL A 130 12.68 -10.96 -2.09
CA VAL A 130 13.31 -9.98 -1.19
C VAL A 130 14.74 -9.72 -1.65
N GLY A 131 15.17 -8.45 -1.64
CA GLY A 131 16.47 -8.03 -2.16
C GLY A 131 16.53 -7.96 -3.69
N ALA A 132 15.37 -7.87 -4.35
CA ALA A 132 15.25 -7.95 -5.82
C ALA A 132 15.59 -6.62 -6.55
N LEU A 133 15.83 -5.53 -5.83
CA LEU A 133 16.17 -4.24 -6.42
C LEU A 133 17.68 -3.97 -6.24
N ARG A 134 18.45 -4.27 -7.29
CA ARG A 134 19.74 -3.68 -7.59
C ARG A 134 19.67 -3.01 -8.95
#